data_AF-A0A832F1X1-F1
#
_entry.id   AF-A0A832F1X1-F1
#
_cell.length_a   1.000
_cell.length_b   1.000
_cell.length_c   1.000
_cell.angle_alpha   90.00
_cell.angle_beta   90.00
_cell.angle_gamma   90.00
#
_symmetry.space_group_name_H-M   'P 1'
#
loop_
_entity.id
_entity.type
_entity.pdbx_description
1 polymer ?
#
loop_
_entity_poly.entity_id
_entity_poly.type
_entity_poly.pdbx_seq_one_letter_code
_entity_poly.pdbx_strand_id
1 'polypeptide(L)'
;MSLTTTTTESGTTPARAGRTGGEPPSTERAAPKPHASGRGRARPLADVALSAVGACALVGVAVTVWLGLWVTPPDRFMGNLVRLLYIHPSIAWVMYICYGVAFLSSLAFLWPRTRSLRFDKLAGASSEVGVVFTGLTLVTGSIWGRPTWGTWWTWDPLLTTTALLFVLYLGYLTVRRIPGEPEVCARRSAIAALVAFVDVPICYFSVLWWRSLHQAPSIADPVTGKTYIHGSMAWTLLLSFVSFTLVYVWLVARRYRLFVLAEREDDEGLAQALAERRAESSQVRA
;
A
#
# COMPACT_ATOMS: atom_id res chain seq x y z
N MET A 1 -31.34 -20.61 72.98
CA MET A 1 -31.08 -19.16 72.87
C MET A 1 -32.24 -18.59 72.07
N SER A 2 -33.20 -17.84 72.63
CA SER A 2 -33.13 -16.94 73.80
C SER A 2 -32.18 -15.77 73.51
N LEU A 3 -32.60 -14.49 73.43
CA LEU A 3 -33.89 -13.87 73.82
C LEU A 3 -34.41 -12.83 72.81
N THR A 4 -35.67 -12.43 73.06
CA THR A 4 -36.31 -11.12 72.77
C THR A 4 -35.37 -9.91 73.02
N THR A 5 -35.56 -8.74 72.38
CA THR A 5 -36.70 -7.78 72.49
C THR A 5 -36.89 -6.96 71.19
N THR A 6 -38.11 -6.73 70.67
CA THR A 6 -39.05 -5.59 70.93
C THR A 6 -38.40 -4.19 70.91
N THR A 7 -38.90 -3.16 70.23
CA THR A 7 -40.19 -2.94 69.48
C THR A 7 -39.94 -1.90 68.33
N THR A 8 -40.85 -1.13 67.68
CA THR A 8 -42.24 -0.67 67.93
C THR A 8 -42.96 -0.23 66.61
N GLU A 9 -44.24 0.12 66.73
CA GLU A 9 -45.09 1.07 65.98
C GLU A 9 -44.41 2.29 65.30
N SER A 10 -45.03 3.07 64.39
CA SER A 10 -46.26 2.96 63.55
C SER A 10 -46.25 4.15 62.54
N GLY A 11 -47.32 4.39 61.78
CA GLY A 11 -47.56 5.72 61.16
C GLY A 11 -48.05 5.70 59.70
N THR A 12 -49.29 6.13 59.49
CA THR A 12 -49.91 6.36 58.18
C THR A 12 -49.41 7.63 57.47
N THR A 13 -49.30 7.56 56.14
CA THR A 13 -49.90 8.50 55.15
C THR A 13 -50.05 9.98 55.59
N PRO A 14 -49.40 10.95 54.89
CA PRO A 14 -50.02 11.42 53.65
C PRO A 14 -49.08 11.83 52.50
N ALA A 15 -49.64 11.83 51.28
CA ALA A 15 -49.04 12.47 50.11
C ALA A 15 -49.07 14.01 50.25
N ARG A 16 -48.03 14.68 49.77
CA ARG A 16 -47.98 16.15 49.68
C ARG A 16 -47.40 16.58 48.33
N ALA A 17 -48.20 17.30 47.53
CA ALA A 17 -47.73 17.90 46.29
C ALA A 17 -46.62 18.93 46.56
N GLY A 18 -45.58 18.95 45.72
CA GLY A 18 -44.37 19.72 45.97
C GLY A 18 -43.74 20.31 44.70
N ARG A 19 -44.04 21.59 44.47
CA ARG A 19 -43.29 22.54 43.61
C ARG A 19 -43.09 22.19 42.13
N THR A 20 -43.80 22.96 41.31
CA THR A 20 -43.27 23.48 40.05
C THR A 20 -41.88 24.11 40.27
N GLY A 21 -40.84 23.50 39.72
CA GLY A 21 -39.52 24.12 39.51
C GLY A 21 -39.31 24.26 38.01
N GLY A 22 -38.86 25.44 37.56
CA GLY A 22 -38.62 25.69 36.14
C GLY A 22 -37.47 24.83 35.62
N GLU A 23 -37.67 24.22 34.45
CA GLU A 23 -36.59 23.59 33.68
C GLU A 23 -35.59 24.70 33.29
N PRO A 24 -34.28 24.53 33.56
CA PRO A 24 -33.29 25.51 33.10
C PRO A 24 -33.29 25.52 31.56
N PRO A 25 -33.14 26.68 30.90
CA PRO A 25 -33.16 26.73 29.45
C PRO A 25 -32.08 25.81 28.90
N SER A 26 -32.49 24.86 28.06
CA SER A 26 -31.57 23.92 27.41
C SER A 26 -30.52 24.71 26.64
N THR A 27 -29.28 24.72 27.14
CA THR A 27 -28.15 25.30 26.42
C THR A 27 -27.91 24.44 25.19
N GLU A 28 -28.48 24.87 24.06
CA GLU A 28 -28.26 24.29 22.75
C GLU A 28 -26.74 24.19 22.54
N ARG A 29 -26.21 22.97 22.67
CA ARG A 29 -24.76 22.71 22.66
C ARG A 29 -24.27 22.89 21.23
N ALA A 30 -24.05 24.15 20.86
CA ALA A 30 -23.84 24.61 19.50
C ALA A 30 -22.90 23.67 18.75
N ALA A 31 -23.45 22.96 17.77
CA ALA A 31 -22.70 21.96 17.03
C ALA A 31 -21.45 22.62 16.43
N PRO A 32 -20.26 21.97 16.51
CA PRO A 32 -19.03 22.54 15.99
C PRO A 32 -19.24 22.88 14.51
N LYS A 33 -19.12 24.18 14.19
CA LYS A 33 -19.44 24.67 12.85
C LYS A 33 -18.55 23.96 11.83
N PRO A 34 -19.11 23.34 10.77
CA PRO A 34 -18.28 22.72 9.74
C PRO A 34 -17.38 23.79 9.12
N HIS A 35 -16.06 23.65 9.30
CA HIS A 35 -15.10 24.63 8.82
C HIS A 35 -15.19 24.75 7.30
N ALA A 36 -15.43 25.97 6.80
CA ALA A 36 -15.77 26.22 5.40
C ALA A 36 -14.66 25.76 4.44
N SER A 37 -14.92 24.64 3.76
CA SER A 37 -14.04 23.99 2.79
C SER A 37 -14.00 24.77 1.46
N GLY A 38 -13.33 25.93 1.45
CA GLY A 38 -13.37 26.79 0.26
C GLY A 38 -12.44 28.00 0.26
N ARG A 39 -11.12 27.79 0.21
CA ARG A 39 -10.19 28.77 -0.40
C ARG A 39 -9.19 28.04 -1.29
N GLY A 40 -9.03 28.52 -2.52
CA GLY A 40 -8.18 27.91 -3.55
C GLY A 40 -6.70 28.02 -3.23
N ARG A 41 -6.19 27.14 -2.36
CA ARG A 41 -4.76 27.03 -2.05
C ARG A 41 -4.05 26.54 -3.31
N ALA A 42 -3.22 27.38 -3.92
CA ALA A 42 -2.46 27.02 -5.11
C ALA A 42 -1.70 25.70 -4.86
N ARG A 43 -1.81 24.75 -5.80
CA ARG A 43 -1.16 23.44 -5.66
C ARG A 43 0.35 23.66 -5.53
N PRO A 44 1.02 23.10 -4.49
CA PRO A 44 2.47 23.16 -4.38
C PRO A 44 3.16 22.72 -5.67
N LEU A 45 4.31 23.32 -6.01
CA LEU A 45 5.04 22.96 -7.24
C LEU A 45 5.36 21.46 -7.31
N ALA A 46 5.62 20.82 -6.16
CA ALA A 46 5.79 19.37 -6.05
C ALA A 46 4.53 18.56 -6.44
N ASP A 47 3.33 19.07 -6.20
CA ASP A 47 2.06 18.44 -6.60
C ASP A 47 1.88 18.52 -8.12
N VAL A 48 2.21 19.67 -8.72
CA VAL A 48 2.14 19.89 -10.17
C VAL A 48 3.16 19.00 -10.87
N ALA A 49 4.41 18.96 -10.39
CA ALA A 49 5.46 18.09 -10.90
C ALA A 49 5.07 16.60 -10.78
N LEU A 50 4.54 16.17 -9.63
CA LEU A 50 4.10 14.78 -9.45
C LEU A 50 2.88 14.44 -10.34
N SER A 51 1.96 15.37 -10.57
CA SER A 51 0.89 15.20 -11.56
C SER A 51 1.42 15.11 -12.99
N ALA A 52 2.46 15.87 -13.36
CA ALA A 52 3.10 15.79 -14.66
C ALA A 52 3.83 14.45 -14.86
N VAL A 53 4.55 13.95 -13.85
CA VAL A 53 5.15 12.60 -13.88
C VAL A 53 4.09 11.53 -14.11
N GLY A 54 2.94 11.62 -13.42
CA GLY A 54 1.82 10.70 -13.63
C GLY A 54 1.23 10.77 -15.04
N ALA A 55 1.06 11.98 -15.60
CA ALA A 55 0.60 12.16 -16.98
C ALA A 55 1.59 11.56 -17.99
N CYS A 56 2.89 11.85 -17.86
CA CYS A 56 3.93 11.27 -18.71
C CYS A 56 4.00 9.73 -18.60
N ALA A 57 3.81 9.19 -17.39
CA ALA A 57 3.77 7.75 -17.17
C ALA A 57 2.59 7.08 -17.89
N LEU A 58 1.38 7.65 -17.77
CA LEU A 58 0.18 7.14 -18.44
C LEU A 58 0.27 7.28 -19.96
N VAL A 59 0.81 8.38 -20.47
CA VAL A 59 1.09 8.55 -21.92
C VAL A 59 2.14 7.53 -22.39
N GLY A 60 3.21 7.29 -21.62
CA GLY A 60 4.22 6.29 -21.94
C GLY A 60 3.65 4.86 -22.02
N VAL A 61 2.78 4.48 -21.08
CA VAL A 61 2.06 3.20 -21.13
C VAL A 61 1.11 3.14 -22.35
N ALA A 62 0.36 4.22 -22.64
CA ALA A 62 -0.52 4.27 -23.80
C ALA A 62 0.26 4.15 -25.14
N VAL A 63 1.40 4.82 -25.27
CA VAL A 63 2.29 4.72 -26.44
C VAL A 63 2.91 3.32 -26.52
N THR A 64 3.32 2.71 -25.41
CA THR A 64 3.79 1.32 -25.36
C THR A 64 2.73 0.35 -25.87
N VAL A 65 1.49 0.48 -25.40
CA VAL A 65 0.36 -0.36 -25.84
C VAL A 65 0.06 -0.14 -27.32
N TRP A 66 0.07 1.11 -27.80
CA TRP A 66 -0.13 1.41 -29.22
C TRP A 66 0.98 0.83 -30.11
N LEU A 67 2.25 1.03 -29.75
CA LEU A 67 3.40 0.47 -30.46
C LEU A 67 3.32 -1.07 -30.51
N GLY A 68 3.11 -1.71 -29.35
CA GLY A 68 3.04 -3.16 -29.21
C GLY A 68 1.85 -3.81 -29.93
N LEU A 69 0.78 -3.06 -30.21
CA LEU A 69 -0.41 -3.57 -30.89
C LEU A 69 -0.48 -3.25 -32.39
N TRP A 70 0.08 -2.13 -32.85
CA TRP A 70 -0.04 -1.68 -34.25
C TRP A 70 1.29 -1.44 -34.99
N VAL A 71 2.44 -1.33 -34.31
CA VAL A 71 3.72 -0.93 -34.95
C VAL A 71 4.78 -2.02 -34.88
N THR A 72 4.85 -2.81 -33.80
CA THR A 72 5.76 -3.95 -33.73
C THR A 72 5.24 -5.11 -34.60
N PRO A 73 6.10 -5.75 -35.43
CA PRO A 73 5.70 -6.94 -36.18
C PRO A 73 5.40 -8.12 -35.23
N PRO A 74 4.63 -9.12 -35.68
CA PRO A 74 4.54 -10.39 -34.96
C PRO A 74 5.92 -11.08 -34.92
N ASP A 75 6.20 -11.78 -33.83
CA ASP A 75 7.44 -12.56 -33.70
C ASP A 75 7.43 -13.82 -34.58
N ARG A 76 8.61 -14.30 -34.96
CA ARG A 76 8.79 -15.48 -35.81
C ARG A 76 8.29 -16.79 -35.18
N PHE A 77 8.30 -16.90 -33.85
CA PHE A 77 7.93 -18.12 -33.12
C PHE A 77 6.66 -17.92 -32.27
N MET A 78 6.54 -16.77 -31.61
CA MET A 78 5.38 -16.41 -30.78
C MET A 78 4.22 -15.80 -31.57
N GLY A 79 4.44 -15.36 -32.82
CA GLY A 79 3.44 -14.65 -33.60
C GLY A 79 2.92 -13.42 -32.86
N ASN A 80 1.60 -13.35 -32.64
CA ASN A 80 0.97 -12.26 -31.89
C ASN A 80 1.07 -12.40 -30.36
N LEU A 81 1.55 -13.51 -29.79
CA LEU A 81 1.74 -13.61 -28.32
C LEU A 81 2.84 -12.67 -27.81
N VAL A 82 3.75 -12.22 -28.68
CA VAL A 82 4.74 -11.17 -28.39
C VAL A 82 4.09 -9.86 -27.87
N ARG A 83 2.80 -9.64 -28.13
CA ARG A 83 2.06 -8.47 -27.60
C ARG A 83 2.05 -8.42 -26.06
N LEU A 84 2.09 -9.57 -25.38
CA LEU A 84 2.12 -9.66 -23.91
C LEU A 84 3.52 -9.37 -23.33
N LEU A 85 4.58 -9.61 -24.11
CA LEU A 85 5.98 -9.29 -23.76
C LEU A 85 6.18 -7.78 -23.51
N TYR A 86 5.39 -6.91 -24.16
CA TYR A 86 5.47 -5.46 -23.95
C TYR A 86 4.76 -4.97 -22.68
N ILE A 87 4.15 -5.86 -21.88
CA ILE A 87 3.37 -5.48 -20.69
C ILE A 87 3.76 -6.32 -19.48
N HIS A 88 3.62 -7.65 -19.57
CA HIS A 88 3.79 -8.55 -18.42
C HIS A 88 5.18 -8.47 -17.75
N PRO A 89 6.32 -8.52 -18.47
CA PRO A 89 7.65 -8.42 -17.86
C PRO A 89 7.88 -7.07 -17.16
N SER A 90 7.31 -5.98 -17.67
CA SER A 90 7.47 -4.65 -17.08
C SER A 90 6.61 -4.46 -15.82
N ILE A 91 5.48 -5.16 -15.71
CA ILE A 91 4.71 -5.29 -14.46
C ILE A 91 5.50 -6.12 -13.43
N ALA A 92 6.06 -7.27 -13.83
CA ALA A 92 6.88 -8.12 -12.95
C ALA A 92 8.17 -7.42 -12.47
N TRP A 93 8.79 -6.62 -13.33
CA TRP A 93 9.93 -5.76 -13.00
C TRP A 93 9.59 -4.72 -11.94
N VAL A 94 8.44 -4.02 -12.08
CA VAL A 94 7.98 -3.09 -11.05
C VAL A 94 7.71 -3.80 -9.73
N MET A 95 7.12 -4.99 -9.73
CA MET A 95 6.95 -5.80 -8.52
C MET A 95 8.30 -6.00 -7.79
N TYR A 96 9.36 -6.40 -8.51
CA TYR A 96 10.69 -6.55 -7.92
C TYR A 96 11.27 -5.23 -7.39
N ILE A 97 11.08 -4.11 -8.09
CA ILE A 97 11.48 -2.78 -7.60
C ILE A 97 10.74 -2.42 -6.30
N CYS A 98 9.41 -2.63 -6.24
CA CYS A 98 8.59 -2.33 -5.07
C CYS A 98 9.13 -3.03 -3.81
N TYR A 99 9.47 -4.30 -3.93
CA TYR A 99 9.97 -5.09 -2.81
C TYR A 99 11.44 -4.82 -2.49
N GLY A 100 12.27 -4.52 -3.50
CA GLY A 100 13.63 -4.02 -3.29
C GLY A 100 13.68 -2.70 -2.52
N VAL A 101 12.81 -1.74 -2.86
CA VAL A 101 12.71 -0.47 -2.12
C VAL A 101 12.09 -0.66 -0.74
N ALA A 102 11.16 -1.61 -0.56
CA ALA A 102 10.65 -1.96 0.76
C ALA A 102 11.72 -2.59 1.66
N PHE A 103 12.56 -3.48 1.12
CA PHE A 103 13.72 -4.07 1.80
C PHE A 103 14.75 -3.01 2.20
N LEU A 104 15.22 -2.20 1.24
CA LEU A 104 16.24 -1.17 1.48
C LEU A 104 15.77 -0.10 2.48
N SER A 105 14.49 0.28 2.42
CA SER A 105 13.90 1.22 3.40
C SER A 105 13.78 0.57 4.78
N SER A 106 13.37 -0.70 4.85
CA SER A 106 13.29 -1.44 6.12
C SER A 106 14.67 -1.61 6.77
N LEU A 107 15.71 -1.87 5.98
CA LEU A 107 17.09 -1.92 6.41
C LEU A 107 17.57 -0.53 6.91
N ALA A 108 17.27 0.54 6.18
CA ALA A 108 17.60 1.91 6.58
C ALA A 108 16.89 2.36 7.87
N PHE A 109 15.67 1.87 8.14
CA PHE A 109 14.97 2.10 9.41
C PHE A 109 15.61 1.36 10.58
N LEU A 110 16.01 0.10 10.37
CA LEU A 110 16.64 -0.72 11.42
C LEU A 110 18.09 -0.30 11.72
N TRP A 111 18.79 0.27 10.73
CA TRP A 111 20.17 0.73 10.88
C TRP A 111 20.26 2.00 11.76
N PRO A 112 21.00 1.98 12.89
CA PRO A 112 20.94 3.06 13.88
C PRO A 112 21.28 4.46 13.36
N ARG A 113 22.17 4.57 12.37
CA ARG A 113 22.62 5.86 11.79
C ARG A 113 21.58 6.52 10.87
N THR A 114 20.57 5.78 10.43
CA THR A 114 19.55 6.23 9.45
C THR A 114 18.11 6.06 9.93
N ARG A 115 17.91 5.53 11.15
CA ARG A 115 16.60 5.28 11.77
C ARG A 115 15.66 6.48 11.63
N SER A 116 14.57 6.32 10.88
CA SER A 116 13.52 7.33 10.73
C SER A 116 12.22 6.71 10.25
N LEU A 117 11.08 7.08 10.84
CA LEU A 117 9.74 6.65 10.42
C LEU A 117 9.40 7.04 8.96
N ARG A 118 10.19 7.92 8.32
CA ARG A 118 10.11 8.18 6.88
C ARG A 118 10.42 6.92 6.06
N PHE A 119 11.42 6.14 6.45
CA PHE A 119 11.76 4.90 5.76
C PHE A 119 10.69 3.82 5.97
N ASP A 120 10.09 3.74 7.15
CA ASP A 120 8.95 2.84 7.39
C ASP A 120 7.74 3.19 6.51
N LYS A 121 7.38 4.47 6.37
CA LYS A 121 6.31 4.93 5.47
C LYS A 121 6.64 4.67 4.00
N LEU A 122 7.91 4.79 3.60
CA LEU A 122 8.36 4.46 2.24
C LEU A 122 8.25 2.95 1.99
N ALA A 123 8.66 2.10 2.95
CA ALA A 123 8.46 0.66 2.87
C ALA A 123 6.98 0.28 2.75
N GLY A 124 6.11 0.87 3.57
CA GLY A 124 4.66 0.66 3.50
C GLY A 124 4.07 1.06 2.14
N ALA A 125 4.41 2.26 1.64
CA ALA A 125 3.94 2.75 0.35
C ALA A 125 4.44 1.89 -0.83
N SER A 126 5.69 1.44 -0.77
CA SER A 126 6.28 0.58 -1.78
C SER A 126 5.64 -0.82 -1.77
N SER A 127 5.43 -1.43 -0.59
CA SER A 127 4.77 -2.72 -0.46
C SER A 127 3.30 -2.72 -0.90
N GLU A 128 2.53 -1.66 -0.60
CA GLU A 128 1.14 -1.56 -1.07
C GLU A 128 1.05 -1.51 -2.60
N VAL A 129 1.94 -0.76 -3.26
CA VAL A 129 2.05 -0.75 -4.73
C VAL A 129 2.56 -2.10 -5.24
N GLY A 130 3.54 -2.71 -4.56
CA GLY A 130 4.08 -4.03 -4.87
C GLY A 130 3.03 -5.13 -4.93
N VAL A 131 2.14 -5.20 -3.92
CA VAL A 131 1.05 -6.18 -3.87
C VAL A 131 0.11 -6.03 -5.08
N VAL A 132 -0.22 -4.80 -5.49
CA VAL A 132 -1.01 -4.57 -6.72
C VAL A 132 -0.26 -5.07 -7.96
N PHE A 133 1.05 -4.78 -8.07
CA PHE A 133 1.86 -5.24 -9.20
C PHE A 133 2.09 -6.77 -9.21
N THR A 134 2.19 -7.44 -8.06
CA THR A 134 2.19 -8.92 -8.01
C THR A 134 0.85 -9.50 -8.44
N GLY A 135 -0.28 -8.94 -7.99
CA GLY A 135 -1.61 -9.35 -8.46
C GLY A 135 -1.75 -9.21 -9.98
N LEU A 136 -1.30 -8.09 -10.54
CA LEU A 136 -1.24 -7.88 -12.00
C LEU A 136 -0.27 -8.84 -12.69
N THR A 137 0.87 -9.17 -12.08
CA THR A 137 1.85 -10.15 -12.60
C THR A 137 1.23 -11.53 -12.70
N LEU A 138 0.54 -11.99 -11.64
CA LEU A 138 -0.17 -13.27 -11.62
C LEU A 138 -1.27 -13.31 -12.69
N VAL A 139 -2.14 -12.30 -12.76
CA VAL A 139 -3.24 -12.24 -13.75
C VAL A 139 -2.71 -12.22 -15.18
N THR A 140 -1.74 -11.35 -15.50
CA THR A 140 -1.17 -11.27 -16.85
C THR A 140 -0.32 -12.50 -17.21
N GLY A 141 0.33 -13.11 -16.22
CA GLY A 141 1.04 -14.37 -16.36
C GLY A 141 0.10 -15.53 -16.69
N SER A 142 -1.01 -15.69 -15.98
CA SER A 142 -2.05 -16.70 -16.31
C SER A 142 -2.64 -16.50 -17.71
N ILE A 143 -2.86 -15.25 -18.13
CA ILE A 143 -3.34 -14.90 -19.48
C ILE A 143 -2.32 -15.30 -20.56
N TRP A 144 -1.02 -15.21 -20.29
CA TRP A 144 0.03 -15.68 -21.21
C TRP A 144 0.25 -17.20 -21.14
N GLY A 145 0.11 -17.80 -19.96
CA GLY A 145 0.24 -19.24 -19.75
C GLY A 145 -0.80 -20.05 -20.52
N ARG A 146 -2.06 -19.59 -20.59
CA ARG A 146 -3.15 -20.33 -21.26
C ARG A 146 -2.87 -20.65 -22.74
N PRO A 147 -2.47 -19.71 -23.62
CA PRO A 147 -2.09 -20.02 -25.00
C PRO A 147 -0.70 -20.66 -25.14
N THR A 148 0.21 -20.50 -24.17
CA THR A 148 1.60 -20.98 -24.27
C THR A 148 1.78 -22.42 -23.78
N TRP A 149 1.07 -22.82 -22.73
CA TRP A 149 1.17 -24.14 -22.08
C TRP A 149 -0.18 -24.89 -22.03
N GLY A 150 -1.25 -24.33 -22.60
CA GLY A 150 -2.59 -24.92 -22.56
C GLY A 150 -3.32 -24.78 -21.23
N THR A 151 -2.76 -24.13 -20.20
CA THR A 151 -3.37 -23.98 -18.87
C THR A 151 -3.17 -22.58 -18.28
N TRP A 152 -4.12 -22.13 -17.47
CA TRP A 152 -4.05 -20.86 -16.74
C TRP A 152 -3.10 -20.90 -15.52
N TRP A 153 -2.79 -22.10 -15.04
CA TRP A 153 -1.92 -22.31 -13.88
C TRP A 153 -1.16 -23.64 -13.98
N THR A 154 0.07 -23.65 -13.46
CA THR A 154 0.88 -24.82 -13.13
C THR A 154 1.59 -24.55 -11.81
N TRP A 155 1.98 -25.60 -11.09
CA TRP A 155 2.87 -25.50 -9.93
C TRP A 155 4.33 -25.37 -10.36
N ASP A 156 4.57 -24.47 -11.32
CA ASP A 156 5.92 -24.11 -11.78
C ASP A 156 6.67 -23.36 -10.66
N PRO A 157 8.00 -23.53 -10.53
CA PRO A 157 8.79 -22.81 -9.54
C PRO A 157 8.59 -21.28 -9.55
N LEU A 158 8.53 -20.63 -10.72
CA LEU A 158 8.35 -19.18 -10.81
C LEU A 158 6.93 -18.76 -10.42
N LEU A 159 5.91 -19.48 -10.91
CA LEU A 159 4.52 -19.19 -10.59
C LEU A 159 4.26 -19.37 -9.09
N THR A 160 4.75 -20.47 -8.52
CA THR A 160 4.56 -20.83 -7.11
C THR A 160 5.25 -19.83 -6.18
N THR A 161 6.48 -19.42 -6.50
CA THR A 161 7.20 -18.37 -5.73
C THR A 161 6.56 -16.99 -5.92
N THR A 162 6.11 -16.61 -7.12
CA THR A 162 5.36 -15.35 -7.33
C THR A 162 4.06 -15.31 -6.50
N ALA A 163 3.37 -16.45 -6.35
CA ALA A 163 2.19 -16.56 -5.51
C ALA A 163 2.52 -16.57 -4.00
N LEU A 164 3.63 -17.19 -3.59
CA LEU A 164 4.13 -17.13 -2.22
C LEU A 164 4.48 -15.68 -1.84
N LEU A 165 5.23 -14.98 -2.70
CA LEU A 165 5.60 -13.57 -2.58
C LEU A 165 4.37 -12.66 -2.40
N PHE A 166 3.28 -12.92 -3.14
CA PHE A 166 2.00 -12.21 -2.96
C PHE A 166 1.43 -12.39 -1.55
N VAL A 167 1.38 -13.63 -1.05
CA VAL A 167 0.86 -13.97 0.28
C VAL A 167 1.78 -13.41 1.38
N LEU A 168 3.10 -13.47 1.20
CA LEU A 168 4.09 -12.89 2.13
C LEU A 168 3.92 -11.38 2.28
N TYR A 169 3.72 -10.64 1.18
CA TYR A 169 3.52 -9.19 1.27
C TYR A 169 2.11 -8.77 1.71
N LEU A 170 1.07 -9.58 1.47
CA LEU A 170 -0.22 -9.44 2.17
C LEU A 170 -0.07 -9.68 3.69
N GLY A 171 0.77 -10.64 4.09
CA GLY A 171 1.19 -10.86 5.48
C GLY A 171 1.90 -9.65 6.08
N TYR A 172 2.87 -9.06 5.37
CA TYR A 172 3.53 -7.81 5.77
C TYR A 172 2.53 -6.67 6.00
N LEU A 173 1.59 -6.45 5.08
CA LEU A 173 0.57 -5.40 5.22
C LEU A 173 -0.39 -5.68 6.40
N THR A 174 -0.59 -6.94 6.76
CA THR A 174 -1.37 -7.35 7.94
C THR A 174 -0.59 -7.08 9.24
N VAL A 175 0.70 -7.45 9.31
CA VAL A 175 1.59 -7.13 10.43
C VAL A 175 1.68 -5.62 10.66
N ARG A 176 1.74 -4.84 9.58
CA ARG A 176 1.79 -3.36 9.59
C ARG A 176 0.52 -2.72 10.18
N ARG A 177 -0.61 -3.44 10.22
CA ARG A 177 -1.88 -2.98 10.81
C ARG A 177 -2.08 -3.37 12.28
N ILE A 178 -1.15 -4.13 12.88
CA ILE A 178 -1.22 -4.48 14.30
C ILE A 178 -0.99 -3.23 15.15
N PRO A 179 -1.91 -2.85 16.07
CA PRO A 179 -1.75 -1.67 16.91
C PRO A 179 -0.54 -1.72 17.85
N GLY A 180 -0.05 -0.54 18.21
CA GLY A 180 1.07 -0.34 19.14
C GLY A 180 1.81 0.97 18.87
N GLU A 181 2.87 1.21 19.65
CA GLU A 181 3.75 2.38 19.49
C GLU A 181 4.35 2.47 18.07
N PRO A 182 4.43 3.66 17.44
CA PRO A 182 4.89 3.82 16.06
C PRO A 182 6.25 3.17 15.77
N GLU A 183 7.24 3.31 16.66
CA GLU A 183 8.54 2.65 16.52
C GLU A 183 8.47 1.13 16.62
N VAL A 184 7.53 0.59 17.41
CA VAL A 184 7.35 -0.86 17.59
C VAL A 184 6.66 -1.46 16.38
N CYS A 185 5.63 -0.81 15.84
CA CYS A 185 4.96 -1.22 14.62
C CYS A 185 5.89 -1.10 13.40
N ALA A 186 6.67 -0.02 13.31
CA ALA A 186 7.72 0.12 12.28
C ALA A 186 8.79 -0.97 12.40
N ARG A 187 9.27 -1.32 13.61
CA ARG A 187 10.25 -2.39 13.82
C ARG A 187 9.71 -3.78 13.44
N ARG A 188 8.47 -4.10 13.83
CA ARG A 188 7.79 -5.35 13.44
C ARG A 188 7.62 -5.44 11.92
N SER A 189 7.17 -4.34 11.29
CA SER A 189 6.99 -4.24 9.84
C SER A 189 8.32 -4.42 9.11
N ALA A 190 9.37 -3.70 9.51
CA ALA A 190 10.68 -3.77 8.87
C ALA A 190 11.26 -5.19 8.92
N ILE A 191 11.16 -5.90 10.05
CA ILE A 191 11.58 -7.31 10.17
C ILE A 191 10.75 -8.19 9.22
N ALA A 192 9.43 -8.03 9.17
CA ALA A 192 8.57 -8.78 8.25
C ALA A 192 8.92 -8.53 6.77
N ALA A 193 9.31 -7.31 6.38
CA ALA A 193 9.78 -7.01 5.03
C ALA A 193 11.12 -7.65 4.71
N LEU A 194 12.07 -7.68 5.66
CA LEU A 194 13.35 -8.39 5.46
C LEU A 194 13.14 -9.90 5.26
N VAL A 195 12.22 -10.52 6.02
CA VAL A 195 11.88 -11.94 5.88
C VAL A 195 11.15 -12.22 4.56
N ALA A 196 10.14 -11.42 4.20
CA ALA A 196 9.41 -11.56 2.94
C ALA A 196 10.32 -11.36 1.71
N PHE A 197 11.31 -10.48 1.79
CA PHE A 197 12.26 -10.24 0.71
C PHE A 197 13.19 -11.44 0.42
N VAL A 198 13.33 -12.43 1.32
CA VAL A 198 14.10 -13.65 1.04
C VAL A 198 13.51 -14.43 -0.14
N ASP A 199 12.20 -14.33 -0.39
CA ASP A 199 11.54 -14.98 -1.53
C ASP A 199 11.75 -14.22 -2.86
N VAL A 200 12.18 -12.95 -2.85
CA VAL A 200 12.47 -12.18 -4.08
C VAL A 200 13.60 -12.79 -4.93
N PRO A 201 14.81 -13.09 -4.39
CA PRO A 201 15.84 -13.76 -5.17
C PRO A 201 15.47 -15.21 -5.51
N ILE A 202 14.72 -15.92 -4.66
CA ILE A 202 14.23 -17.28 -4.96
C ILE A 202 13.29 -17.23 -6.17
N CYS A 203 12.34 -16.30 -6.18
CA CYS A 203 11.44 -16.02 -7.29
C CYS A 203 12.22 -15.67 -8.57
N TYR A 204 13.16 -14.72 -8.50
CA TYR A 204 13.94 -14.29 -9.68
C TYR A 204 14.81 -15.42 -10.25
N PHE A 205 15.52 -16.18 -9.41
CA PHE A 205 16.42 -17.25 -9.86
C PHE A 205 15.71 -18.60 -10.07
N SER A 206 14.41 -18.72 -9.77
CA SER A 206 13.64 -19.97 -9.90
C SER A 206 13.73 -20.58 -11.32
N VAL A 207 13.76 -19.74 -12.35
CA VAL A 207 13.88 -20.11 -13.77
C VAL A 207 15.28 -20.63 -14.16
N LEU A 208 16.30 -20.44 -13.31
CA LEU A 208 17.66 -20.94 -13.50
C LEU A 208 17.97 -22.13 -12.59
N TRP A 209 17.42 -22.15 -11.37
CA TRP A 209 17.68 -23.21 -10.37
C TRP A 209 16.86 -24.48 -10.59
N TRP A 210 15.70 -24.39 -11.26
CA TRP A 210 14.82 -25.53 -11.55
C TRP A 210 14.40 -25.59 -13.01
N ARG A 211 13.88 -26.76 -13.42
CA ARG A 211 13.26 -26.96 -14.75
C ARG A 211 11.89 -26.26 -14.79
N SER A 212 11.89 -24.95 -15.06
CA SER A 212 10.69 -24.16 -15.27
C SER A 212 10.15 -24.32 -16.71
N LEU A 213 8.83 -24.21 -16.85
CA LEU A 213 8.11 -23.99 -18.11
C LEU A 213 8.17 -22.53 -18.58
N HIS A 214 8.59 -21.61 -17.70
CA HIS A 214 8.78 -20.21 -18.05
C HIS A 214 10.02 -20.04 -18.93
N GLN A 215 9.87 -19.19 -19.94
CA GLN A 215 10.95 -18.81 -20.86
C GLN A 215 12.14 -18.18 -20.13
N ALA A 216 13.34 -18.41 -20.64
CA ALA A 216 14.55 -17.71 -20.20
C ALA A 216 14.48 -16.20 -20.51
N PRO A 217 15.24 -15.34 -19.80
CA PRO A 217 15.22 -13.89 -20.02
C PRO A 217 15.58 -13.51 -21.46
N SER A 218 14.68 -12.80 -22.14
CA SER A 218 14.83 -12.40 -23.54
C SER A 218 15.84 -11.25 -23.76
N ILE A 219 16.22 -10.56 -22.68
CA ILE A 219 17.26 -9.53 -22.62
C ILE A 219 18.29 -9.99 -21.59
N ALA A 220 19.58 -9.85 -21.93
CA ALA A 220 20.71 -10.12 -21.03
C ALA A 220 20.60 -11.45 -20.27
N ASP A 221 20.37 -12.54 -21.01
CA ASP A 221 20.33 -13.91 -20.48
C ASP A 221 21.54 -14.17 -19.56
N PRO A 222 21.33 -14.45 -18.25
CA PRO A 222 22.42 -14.65 -17.29
C PRO A 222 23.35 -15.83 -17.60
N VAL A 223 22.94 -16.76 -18.48
CA VAL A 223 23.73 -17.95 -18.84
C VAL A 223 24.48 -17.74 -20.16
N THR A 224 23.86 -17.12 -21.17
CA THR A 224 24.49 -16.96 -22.50
C THR A 224 24.99 -15.55 -22.82
N GLY A 225 24.63 -14.55 -22.01
CA GLY A 225 24.92 -13.12 -22.25
C GLY A 225 24.14 -12.51 -23.43
N LYS A 226 23.24 -13.26 -24.07
CA LYS A 226 22.56 -12.83 -25.30
C LYS A 226 21.32 -12.00 -25.01
N THR A 227 20.96 -11.19 -25.98
CA THR A 227 19.66 -10.51 -26.07
C THR A 227 19.01 -10.96 -27.36
N TYR A 228 17.78 -11.46 -27.27
CA TYR A 228 17.06 -12.15 -28.36
C TYR A 228 16.04 -11.25 -29.06
N ILE A 229 15.85 -10.03 -28.57
CA ILE A 229 14.90 -9.04 -29.09
C ILE A 229 15.69 -7.89 -29.71
N HIS A 230 15.30 -7.46 -30.92
CA HIS A 230 15.98 -6.40 -31.67
C HIS A 230 14.98 -5.40 -32.28
N GLY A 231 15.49 -4.28 -32.80
CA GLY A 231 14.71 -3.29 -33.54
C GLY A 231 13.54 -2.68 -32.75
N SER A 232 12.40 -2.49 -33.41
CA SER A 232 11.20 -1.88 -32.83
C SER A 232 10.63 -2.65 -31.63
N MET A 233 10.81 -3.98 -31.60
CA MET A 233 10.37 -4.81 -30.47
C MET A 233 11.20 -4.50 -29.22
N ALA A 234 12.53 -4.38 -29.35
CA ALA A 234 13.42 -4.04 -28.24
C ALA A 234 13.17 -2.63 -27.71
N TRP A 235 12.95 -1.66 -28.61
CA TRP A 235 12.62 -0.29 -28.24
C TRP A 235 11.27 -0.18 -27.52
N THR A 236 10.24 -0.88 -27.99
CA THR A 236 8.91 -0.90 -27.37
C THR A 236 8.96 -1.52 -25.97
N LEU A 237 9.74 -2.59 -25.79
CA LEU A 237 9.95 -3.21 -24.49
C LEU A 237 10.73 -2.31 -23.52
N LEU A 238 11.77 -1.62 -24.00
CA LEU A 238 12.50 -0.63 -23.19
C LEU A 238 11.59 0.53 -22.75
N LEU A 239 10.78 1.07 -23.67
CA LEU A 239 9.79 2.10 -23.37
C LEU A 239 8.77 1.61 -22.32
N SER A 240 8.37 0.33 -22.37
CA SER A 240 7.51 -0.28 -21.35
C SER A 240 8.15 -0.27 -19.97
N PHE A 241 9.39 -0.76 -19.84
CA PHE A 241 10.10 -0.76 -18.56
C PHE A 241 10.24 0.65 -17.98
N VAL A 242 10.57 1.66 -18.81
CA VAL A 242 10.61 3.06 -18.39
C VAL A 242 9.23 3.56 -17.95
N SER A 243 8.19 3.32 -18.75
CA SER A 243 6.84 3.82 -18.51
C SER A 243 6.22 3.22 -17.23
N PHE A 244 6.33 1.91 -17.03
CA PHE A 244 5.88 1.25 -15.81
C PHE A 244 6.71 1.67 -14.59
N THR A 245 8.02 1.91 -14.73
CA THR A 245 8.84 2.46 -13.64
C THR A 245 8.41 3.89 -13.28
N LEU A 246 7.98 4.72 -14.25
CA LEU A 246 7.39 6.04 -13.97
C LEU A 246 6.01 5.93 -13.29
N VAL A 247 5.18 4.96 -13.66
CA VAL A 247 3.91 4.66 -12.95
C VAL A 247 4.20 4.28 -11.50
N TYR A 248 5.20 3.43 -11.26
CA TYR A 248 5.65 3.06 -9.91
C TYR A 248 6.08 4.28 -9.08
N VAL A 249 7.00 5.11 -9.61
CA VAL A 249 7.48 6.33 -8.92
C VAL A 249 6.31 7.25 -8.58
N TRP A 250 5.38 7.43 -9.52
CA TRP A 250 4.17 8.23 -9.30
C TRP A 250 3.29 7.66 -8.19
N LEU A 251 2.94 6.36 -8.25
CA LEU A 251 2.07 5.72 -7.26
C LEU A 251 2.69 5.71 -5.86
N VAL A 252 3.97 5.36 -5.71
CA VAL A 252 4.64 5.36 -4.40
C VAL A 252 4.78 6.77 -3.84
N ALA A 253 5.12 7.78 -4.65
CA ALA A 253 5.18 9.17 -4.17
C ALA A 253 3.80 9.69 -3.75
N ARG A 254 2.73 9.35 -4.49
CA ARG A 254 1.34 9.65 -4.10
C ARG A 254 0.95 8.94 -2.79
N ARG A 255 1.28 7.65 -2.64
CA ARG A 255 0.90 6.85 -1.47
C ARG A 255 1.69 7.22 -0.21
N TYR A 256 2.99 7.49 -0.35
CA TYR A 256 3.84 8.04 0.70
C TYR A 256 3.30 9.38 1.20
N ARG A 257 2.89 10.28 0.29
CA ARG A 257 2.26 11.55 0.67
C ARG A 257 0.96 11.33 1.45
N LEU A 258 0.14 10.34 1.09
CA LEU A 258 -1.07 10.02 1.87
C LEU A 258 -0.74 9.57 3.29
N PHE A 259 0.32 8.79 3.52
CA PHE A 259 0.78 8.47 4.89
C PHE A 259 1.24 9.71 5.68
N VAL A 260 1.93 10.65 5.03
CA VAL A 260 2.40 11.90 5.67
C VAL A 260 1.26 12.91 5.89
N LEU A 261 0.14 12.78 5.17
CA LEU A 261 -1.06 13.59 5.41
C LEU A 261 -1.93 13.00 6.53
N ALA A 262 -2.15 11.69 6.54
CA ALA A 262 -2.93 11.02 7.60
C ALA A 262 -2.31 11.23 9.00
N GLU A 263 -0.98 11.05 9.14
CA GLU A 263 -0.27 11.34 10.40
C GLU A 263 -0.48 12.76 10.92
N ARG A 264 -0.58 13.75 10.02
CA ARG A 264 -0.84 15.15 10.41
C ARG A 264 -2.29 15.38 10.82
N GLU A 265 -3.21 14.67 10.19
CA GLU A 265 -4.63 14.70 10.54
C GLU A 265 -4.86 14.07 11.92
N ASP A 266 -4.15 12.98 12.23
CA ASP A 266 -4.09 12.37 13.56
C ASP A 266 -3.48 13.34 14.61
N ASP A 267 -2.33 13.96 14.31
CA ASP A 267 -1.66 14.95 15.18
C ASP A 267 -2.54 16.19 15.45
N GLU A 268 -3.16 16.76 14.40
CA GLU A 268 -4.04 17.94 14.50
C GLU A 268 -5.34 17.60 15.25
N GLY A 269 -5.91 16.41 15.06
CA GLY A 269 -7.07 15.92 15.80
C GLY A 269 -6.79 15.71 17.29
N LEU A 270 -5.63 15.12 17.63
CA LEU A 270 -5.17 14.98 19.01
C LEU A 270 -4.96 16.34 19.69
N ALA A 271 -4.38 17.30 18.98
CA ALA A 271 -4.19 18.67 19.49
C ALA A 271 -5.52 19.37 19.79
N GLN A 272 -6.55 19.18 18.94
CA GLN A 272 -7.90 19.70 19.15
C GLN A 272 -8.56 19.07 20.39
N ALA A 273 -8.56 17.74 20.50
CA ALA A 273 -9.13 17.03 21.65
C ALA A 273 -8.47 17.44 22.98
N LEU A 274 -7.15 17.66 22.99
CA LEU A 274 -6.43 18.17 24.16
C LEU A 274 -6.78 19.63 24.50
N ALA A 275 -7.11 20.47 23.51
CA ALA A 275 -7.58 21.83 23.73
C ALA A 275 -9.00 21.85 24.33
N GLU A 276 -9.92 21.03 23.82
CA GLU A 276 -11.27 20.88 24.36
C GLU A 276 -11.26 20.42 25.82
N ARG A 277 -10.50 19.37 26.15
CA ARG A 277 -10.39 18.89 27.55
C ARG A 277 -9.79 19.93 28.50
N ARG A 278 -8.90 20.81 28.03
CA ARG A 278 -8.38 21.94 28.83
C ARG A 278 -9.44 23.01 29.04
N ALA A 279 -10.27 23.31 28.04
CA ALA A 279 -11.39 24.23 28.17
C ALA A 279 -12.44 23.72 29.17
N GLU A 280 -12.88 22.47 29.05
CA GLU A 280 -13.77 21.82 30.02
C GLU A 280 -13.18 21.88 31.45
N SER A 281 -11.89 21.54 31.61
CA SER A 281 -11.20 21.59 32.91
C SER A 281 -11.11 23.00 33.52
N SER A 282 -11.14 24.05 32.70
CA SER A 282 -11.15 25.44 33.16
C SER A 282 -12.55 25.91 33.58
N GLN A 283 -13.60 25.44 32.90
CA GLN A 283 -14.99 25.76 33.24
C GLN A 283 -15.44 25.12 34.56
N VAL A 284 -14.92 23.94 34.90
CA VAL A 284 -15.22 23.25 36.18
C VAL A 284 -14.48 23.88 37.38
N ARG A 285 -13.60 24.86 37.16
CA ARG A 285 -12.79 25.55 38.20
C ARG A 285 -13.18 27.02 38.42
N ALA A 286 -14.23 27.51 37.75
CA ALA A 286 -14.73 28.88 37.81
C ALA A 286 -16.10 28.95 38.47
#